data_AF-A0A1F4PRM8-F1
#
_entry.id   AF-A0A1F4PRM8-F1
#
_cell.length_a   1.000
_cell.length_b   1.000
_cell.length_c   1.000
_cell.angle_alpha   90.00
_cell.angle_beta   90.00
_cell.angle_gamma   90.00
#
_symmetry.space_group_name_H-M   'P 1'
#
loop_
_entity.id
_entity.type
_entity.pdbx_description
1 polymer ?
#
loop_
_entity_poly.entity_id
_entity_poly.type
_entity_poly.pdbx_seq_one_letter_code
_entity_poly.pdbx_strand_id
1 'polypeptide(L)' 'MKSKVKFQIIFDENGKKSRVLMTVKQYNQLMSKLEDLDDVSLACQRLTKNEKTIPFDEVFKKLRGNDSKKLKNK' A
#
# COMPACT_ATOMS: atom_id res chain seq x y z
N MET A 1 -13.05 12.02 -13.83
CA MET A 1 -12.60 11.72 -15.21
C MET A 1 -11.73 10.47 -15.19
N LYS A 2 -12.13 9.38 -15.88
CA LYS A 2 -11.26 8.19 -16.06
C LYS A 2 -10.10 8.59 -16.98
N SER A 3 -8.90 8.79 -16.44
CA SER A 3 -7.71 9.01 -17.26
C SER A 3 -7.42 7.74 -18.06
N LYS A 4 -7.67 7.77 -19.37
CA LYS A 4 -7.33 6.67 -20.28
C LYS A 4 -5.81 6.48 -20.20
N VAL A 5 -5.34 5.36 -19.63
CA VAL A 5 -3.92 5.07 -19.51
C VAL A 5 -3.38 4.86 -20.92
N LYS A 6 -2.74 5.90 -21.47
CA LYS A 6 -2.01 5.80 -22.72
C LYS A 6 -0.65 5.18 -22.41
N PHE A 7 -0.40 4.00 -22.96
CA PHE A 7 0.90 3.34 -22.91
C PHE A 7 1.23 2.83 -24.31
N GLN A 8 2.53 2.69 -24.59
CA GLN A 8 3.01 2.03 -25.79
C GLN A 8 3.64 0.70 -25.39
N ILE A 9 3.48 -0.32 -26.22
CA ILE A 9 4.12 -1.62 -26.03
C ILE A 9 5.28 -1.70 -27.02
N ILE A 10 6.45 -2.06 -26.49
CA ILE A 10 7.64 -2.35 -27.29
C ILE A 10 7.73 -3.88 -27.41
N PHE A 11 7.91 -4.35 -28.63
CA PHE A 11 8.08 -5.77 -28.95
C PHE A 11 9.57 -6.08 -29.10
N ASP A 12 9.98 -7.30 -28.74
CA ASP A 12 11.32 -7.80 -29.02
C ASP A 12 11.47 -8.26 -30.48
N GLU A 13 12.66 -8.72 -30.84
CA GLU A 13 13.01 -9.21 -32.17
C GLU A 13 12.17 -10.41 -32.62
N ASN A 14 11.59 -11.16 -31.68
CA ASN A 14 10.72 -12.30 -31.93
C ASN A 14 9.22 -11.90 -31.97
N GLY A 15 8.91 -10.61 -31.93
CA GLY A 15 7.54 -10.10 -31.92
C GLY A 15 6.81 -10.30 -30.59
N LYS A 16 7.51 -10.62 -29.50
CA LYS A 16 6.90 -10.77 -28.17
C LYS A 16 6.91 -9.42 -27.44
N LYS A 17 5.84 -9.12 -26.71
CA LYS A 17 5.74 -7.91 -25.88
C LYS A 17 6.83 -7.95 -24.80
N SER A 18 7.78 -7.01 -24.87
CA SER A 18 8.95 -7.02 -24.00
C SER A 18 8.95 -5.87 -22.99
N ARG A 19 8.46 -4.69 -23.37
CA ARG A 19 8.46 -3.50 -22.50
C ARG A 19 7.21 -2.65 -22.69
N VAL A 20 6.92 -1.80 -21.70
CA VAL A 20 5.85 -0.82 -21.75
C VAL A 20 6.44 0.56 -21.51
N LEU A 21 6.12 1.51 -22.39
CA LEU A 21 6.48 2.91 -22.25
C LEU A 21 5.27 3.71 -21.77
N MET A 22 5.46 4.42 -20.65
CA MET A 22 4.46 5.31 -20.07
C MET A 22 5.15 6.54 -19.44
N THR A 23 4.39 7.60 -19.20
CA THR A 23 4.92 8.78 -18.51
C THR A 23 5.19 8.46 -17.03
N VAL A 24 6.18 9.13 -16.44
CA VAL A 24 6.50 9.01 -15.00
C VAL A 24 5.27 9.29 -14.14
N LYS A 25 4.44 10.28 -14.53
CA LYS A 25 3.18 10.59 -13.83
C LYS A 25 2.22 9.40 -13.81
N GLN A 26 2.06 8.70 -14.93
CA GLN A 26 1.20 7.51 -15.00
C GLN A 26 1.77 6.35 -14.20
N TYR A 27 3.08 6.16 -14.25
CA TYR A 27 3.76 5.15 -13.42
C TYR A 27 3.51 5.40 -11.93
N ASN A 28 3.74 6.62 -11.44
CA ASN A 28 3.51 6.96 -10.04
C ASN A 28 2.03 6.79 -9.63
N GLN A 29 1.09 7.16 -10.51
CA GLN A 29 -0.33 6.93 -10.28
C GLN A 29 -0.71 5.45 -10.26
N LEU A 30 -0.05 4.62 -11.06
CA LEU A 30 -0.25 3.17 -11.04
C LEU A 30 0.29 2.58 -9.74
N MET A 31 1.51 2.96 -9.34
CA MET A 31 2.12 2.49 -8.10
C MET A 31 1.27 2.86 -6.87
N SER A 32 0.84 4.12 -6.75
CA SER A 32 -0.03 4.55 -5.65
C SER A 32 -1.34 3.75 -5.57
N LYS A 33 -1.96 3.41 -6.71
CA LYS A 33 -3.16 2.57 -6.71
C LYS A 33 -2.88 1.13 -6.31
N LEU A 34 -1.70 0.60 -6.64
CA LEU A 34 -1.31 -0.74 -6.24
C LEU A 34 -1.07 -0.80 -4.73
N GLU A 35 -0.48 0.25 -4.14
CA GLU A 35 -0.32 0.38 -2.68
C GLU A 35 -1.68 0.39 -1.97
N ASP A 36 -2.63 1.20 -2.44
CA ASP A 36 -4.00 1.23 -1.88
C ASP A 36 -4.67 -0.15 -1.93
N LEU A 37 -4.47 -0.91 -3.01
CA LEU A 37 -5.01 -2.26 -3.17
C LEU A 37 -4.32 -3.28 -2.26
N ASP A 38 -3.02 -3.14 -2.03
CA ASP A 38 -2.27 -4.03 -1.15
C ASP A 38 -2.71 -3.85 0.31
N ASP A 39 -2.95 -2.61 0.74
CA ASP A 39 -3.52 -2.32 2.07
C ASP A 39 -4.89 -2.98 2.27
N VAL A 40 -5.77 -2.90 1.26
CA VAL A 40 -7.09 -3.56 1.29
C VAL A 40 -6.93 -5.08 1.30
N SER A 41 -6.04 -5.63 0.47
CA SER A 41 -5.73 -7.07 0.44
C SER A 41 -5.26 -7.56 1.81
N LEU A 42 -4.33 -6.84 2.44
CA LEU A 42 -3.82 -7.14 3.76
C LEU A 42 -4.93 -7.12 4.82
N ALA A 43 -5.78 -6.09 4.80
CA ALA A 43 -6.92 -6.00 5.71
C ALA A 43 -7.86 -7.20 5.55
N CYS A 44 -8.20 -7.57 4.31
CA CYS A 44 -9.02 -8.75 4.01
C CYS A 44 -8.38 -10.05 4.52
N GLN A 45 -7.07 -10.24 4.30
CA GLN A 45 -6.34 -11.42 4.78
C GLN A 45 -6.35 -11.55 6.31
N ARG A 46 -6.28 -10.43 7.04
CA ARG A 46 -6.35 -10.44 8.51
C ARG A 46 -7.75 -10.79 9.00
N LEU A 47 -8.78 -10.28 8.34
CA LEU A 47 -10.17 -10.62 8.62
C LEU A 47 -10.45 -12.11 8.40
N THR A 48 -9.98 -12.69 7.29
CA THR A 48 -10.18 -14.13 7.01
C THR A 48 -9.44 -15.03 7.97
N LYS A 49 -8.31 -14.58 8.53
CA LYS A 49 -7.57 -15.29 9.58
C LYS A 49 -8.14 -15.09 10.99
N ASN A 50 -9.25 -14.36 11.13
CA ASN A 50 -9.88 -14.05 12.41
C ASN A 50 -8.90 -13.40 13.42
N GLU A 51 -7.95 -12.62 12.91
CA GLU A 51 -7.00 -11.91 13.75
C GLU A 51 -7.73 -10.95 14.69
N LYS A 52 -7.27 -10.88 15.95
CA LYS A 52 -7.88 -9.99 16.94
C LYS A 52 -7.58 -8.54 16.59
N THR A 53 -8.61 -7.81 16.23
CA THR A 53 -8.54 -6.36 16.04
C THR A 53 -8.64 -5.66 17.40
N ILE A 54 -7.81 -4.65 17.63
CA ILE A 54 -7.88 -3.78 18.80
C ILE A 54 -8.32 -2.38 18.37
N PRO A 55 -9.25 -1.72 19.08
CA PRO A 55 -9.66 -0.36 18.76
C PRO A 55 -8.50 0.63 18.80
N PHE A 56 -8.51 1.61 17.91
CA PHE A 56 -7.44 2.62 17.80
C PHE A 56 -7.17 3.32 19.14
N ASP A 57 -8.22 3.69 19.88
CA ASP A 57 -8.08 4.35 21.18
C ASP A 57 -7.35 3.51 22.22
N GLU A 58 -7.53 2.18 22.17
CA GLU A 58 -6.78 1.27 23.06
C GLU A 58 -5.31 1.21 22.67
N VAL A 59 -5.00 1.19 21.37
CA VAL A 59 -3.62 1.24 20.86
C VAL A 59 -2.95 2.54 21.29
N PHE A 60 -3.64 3.66 21.10
CA PHE A 60 -3.15 4.99 21.43
C PHE A 60 -2.87 5.15 22.93
N LYS A 61 -3.77 4.65 23.79
CA LYS A 61 -3.57 4.60 25.25
C LYS A 61 -2.36 3.74 25.64
N LYS A 62 -2.19 2.56 25.01
CA LYS A 62 -1.05 1.66 25.27
C LYS A 62 0.29 2.29 24.86
N LEU A 63 0.33 3.00 23.74
CA LEU A 63 1.54 3.68 23.26
C LEU A 63 1.91 4.85 24.18
N ARG A 64 0.98 5.78 24.46
CA ARG A 64 1.25 6.96 25.31
C ARG A 64 1.41 6.66 26.79
N GLY A 65 0.76 5.60 27.29
CA GLY A 65 0.92 5.12 28.67
C GLY A 65 2.32 4.57 28.96
N ASN A 66 3.08 4.19 27.93
CA ASN A 66 4.46 3.73 28.07
C ASN A 66 5.47 4.91 28.08
N ASP A 67 5.14 6.04 27.47
CA ASP A 67 5.99 7.24 27.51
C ASP A 67 6.07 7.84 28.91
N SER A 68 4.96 7.82 29.66
CA SER A 68 4.89 8.29 31.06
C SER A 68 5.59 7.36 32.07
N LYS A 69 5.84 6.09 31.72
CA LYS A 69 6.65 5.16 32.55
C LYS A 69 8.16 5.32 32.31
N LYS A 70 8.59 5.78 31.12
CA LYS A 70 10.01 6.04 30.83
C LYS A 70 10.55 7.32 31.49
N LEU A 71 9.67 8.27 31.82
CA LEU A 71 10.04 9.55 32.49
C LEU A 71 10.17 9.45 34.01
N LYS A 72 9.74 8.35 34.64
CA LYS A 72 9.84 8.17 36.12
C LYS A 72 11.09 7.45 36.59
N ASN A 73 11.93 6.97 35.67
CA ASN A 73 13.16 6.22 35.97
C ASN A 73 14.44 6.97 35.53
N LYS A 74 14.44 8.31 35.56
CA LYS A 74 15.63 9.11 35.24
C LYS A 74 15.88 10.16 36.31
#